data_AF-A0AAN7XIW3-F1
#
_entry.id   AF-A0AAN7XIW3-F1
#
_cell.length_a   1.000
_cell.length_b   1.000
_cell.length_c   1.000
_cell.angle_alpha   90.00
_cell.angle_beta   90.00
_cell.angle_gamma   90.00
#
_symmetry.space_group_name_H-M   'P 1'
#
loop_
_entity.id
_entity.type
_entity.pdbx_description
1 polymer ?
#
loop_
_entity_poly.entity_id
_entity_poly.type
_entity_poly.pdbx_seq_one_letter_code
_entity_poly.pdbx_strand_id
1 'polypeptide(L)'
;MTEKHGTSPPRSVRVMYAQGIVALFPYLEDPSSQNGYDHYYDPERGSGYLAWRLKTIQRKAAEERGPAVSRSPKVGGPGHGRTRPFTADQVLTDEEVESAIAVLRHTADEYTIREKMKVTFSYRHAMVNDNDKSAEVFSVFPRFLDTPGLIEQDFRLMFDLLDLMRNAETSTEVENGWDSDMSTIILLLHLLPPSAQGRKRPGKISASHAVDHLIKFQKTGTSVQQHLDTISLAVRPGWTDYTELRL
;
A
#
# COMPACT_ATOMS: atom_id res chain seq x y z
N MET A 1 -22.64 -13.33 -12.87
CA MET A 1 -23.29 -14.21 -11.85
C MET A 1 -24.31 -13.46 -10.99
N THR A 2 -23.94 -12.38 -10.30
CA THR A 2 -24.82 -11.64 -9.39
C THR A 2 -25.98 -10.92 -10.07
N GLU A 3 -25.80 -10.49 -11.32
CA GLU A 3 -26.87 -9.89 -12.13
C GLU A 3 -28.04 -10.86 -12.38
N LYS A 4 -27.75 -12.15 -12.60
CA LYS A 4 -28.76 -13.16 -12.94
C LYS A 4 -29.33 -13.90 -11.73
N HIS A 5 -28.53 -14.08 -10.68
CA HIS A 5 -28.88 -14.92 -9.52
C HIS A 5 -28.89 -14.17 -8.18
N GLY A 6 -28.79 -12.84 -8.22
CA GLY A 6 -28.72 -12.01 -7.03
C GLY A 6 -27.41 -12.17 -6.25
N THR A 7 -27.36 -11.57 -5.06
CA THR A 7 -26.14 -11.53 -4.24
C THR A 7 -25.88 -12.83 -3.47
N SER A 8 -26.84 -13.77 -3.42
CA SER A 8 -26.68 -15.06 -2.73
C SER A 8 -27.05 -16.26 -3.64
N PRO A 9 -26.26 -16.54 -4.69
CA PRO A 9 -26.54 -17.65 -5.60
C PRO A 9 -26.49 -19.03 -4.91
N PRO A 10 -27.35 -19.99 -5.31
CA PRO A 10 -27.32 -21.36 -4.79
C PRO A 10 -25.96 -22.07 -5.00
N ARG A 11 -25.70 -23.11 -4.21
CA ARG A 11 -24.48 -23.96 -4.33
C ARG A 11 -24.29 -24.46 -5.76
N SER A 12 -25.34 -25.00 -6.38
CA SER A 12 -25.30 -25.53 -7.75
C SER A 12 -24.89 -24.48 -8.78
N VAL A 13 -25.40 -23.25 -8.64
CA VAL A 13 -25.02 -22.13 -9.51
C VAL A 13 -23.54 -21.78 -9.33
N ARG A 14 -23.06 -21.72 -8.09
CA ARG A 14 -21.64 -21.41 -7.82
C ARG A 14 -20.70 -22.47 -8.41
N VAL A 15 -21.07 -23.75 -8.34
CA VAL A 15 -20.33 -24.85 -9.01
C VAL A 15 -20.35 -24.68 -10.52
N MET A 16 -21.52 -24.44 -11.12
CA MET A 16 -21.66 -24.24 -12.57
C MET A 16 -20.76 -23.10 -13.09
N TYR A 17 -20.66 -21.99 -12.36
CA TYR A 17 -19.78 -20.89 -12.74
C TYR A 17 -18.30 -21.24 -12.57
N ALA A 18 -17.92 -22.00 -11.52
CA ALA A 18 -16.55 -22.46 -11.35
C ALA A 18 -16.11 -23.41 -12.49
N GLN A 19 -16.96 -24.36 -12.85
CA GLN A 19 -16.77 -25.24 -14.01
C GLN A 19 -16.69 -24.45 -15.31
N GLY A 20 -17.56 -23.45 -15.50
CA GLY A 20 -17.56 -22.60 -16.69
C GLY A 20 -16.27 -21.80 -16.86
N ILE A 21 -15.64 -21.35 -15.78
CA ILE A 21 -14.34 -20.65 -15.84
C ILE A 21 -13.26 -21.60 -16.39
N VAL A 22 -13.17 -22.81 -15.85
CA VAL A 22 -12.20 -23.81 -16.31
C VAL A 22 -12.49 -24.24 -17.76
N ALA A 23 -13.77 -24.41 -18.13
CA ALA A 23 -14.15 -24.76 -19.49
C ALA A 23 -13.78 -23.66 -20.52
N LEU A 24 -13.88 -22.38 -20.14
CA LEU A 24 -13.48 -21.24 -20.99
C LEU A 24 -11.96 -21.04 -21.02
N PHE A 25 -11.28 -21.35 -19.92
CA PHE A 25 -9.84 -21.14 -19.74
C PHE A 25 -9.18 -22.42 -19.17
N PRO A 26 -8.92 -23.45 -19.99
CA PRO A 26 -8.47 -24.75 -19.52
C PRO A 26 -7.15 -24.71 -18.72
N TYR A 27 -6.26 -23.78 -19.05
CA TYR A 27 -4.99 -23.60 -18.32
C TYR A 27 -5.15 -23.04 -16.91
N LEU A 28 -6.37 -22.62 -16.53
CA LEU A 28 -6.68 -22.19 -15.17
C LEU A 28 -7.20 -23.33 -14.28
N GLU A 29 -7.37 -24.53 -14.83
CA GLU A 29 -7.64 -25.75 -14.07
C GLU A 29 -6.48 -26.02 -13.10
N ASP A 30 -6.79 -26.37 -11.86
CA ASP A 30 -5.77 -26.80 -10.89
C ASP A 30 -5.58 -28.31 -11.01
N PRO A 31 -4.45 -28.81 -11.54
CA PRO A 31 -4.21 -30.25 -11.69
C PRO A 31 -4.11 -30.98 -10.34
N SER A 32 -3.94 -30.24 -9.25
CA SER A 32 -3.81 -30.76 -7.89
C SER A 32 -5.16 -30.82 -7.16
N SER A 33 -6.21 -30.23 -7.73
CA SER A 33 -7.56 -30.20 -7.20
C SER A 33 -8.35 -31.42 -7.71
N GLN A 34 -9.21 -31.98 -6.85
CA GLN A 34 -10.01 -33.16 -7.19
C GLN A 34 -10.91 -32.93 -8.41
N ASN A 35 -11.49 -31.73 -8.53
CA ASN A 35 -12.40 -31.38 -9.61
C ASN A 35 -11.80 -30.35 -10.60
N GLY A 36 -10.56 -29.92 -10.41
CA GLY A 36 -9.89 -28.91 -11.24
C GLY A 36 -10.39 -27.47 -11.06
N TYR A 37 -11.55 -27.25 -10.44
CA TYR A 37 -12.15 -25.93 -10.22
C TYR A 37 -12.29 -25.53 -8.75
N ASP A 38 -11.81 -26.35 -7.80
CA ASP A 38 -12.11 -26.19 -6.37
C ASP A 38 -11.54 -24.86 -5.79
N HIS A 39 -10.48 -24.30 -6.39
CA HIS A 39 -9.95 -22.97 -6.05
C HIS A 39 -10.90 -21.84 -6.42
N TYR A 40 -11.74 -22.02 -7.45
CA TYR A 40 -12.80 -21.08 -7.79
C TYR A 40 -14.03 -21.24 -6.89
N TYR A 41 -14.47 -22.48 -6.66
CA TYR A 41 -15.50 -22.77 -5.67
C TYR A 41 -15.41 -24.22 -5.19
N ASP A 42 -15.02 -24.38 -3.92
CA ASP A 42 -15.09 -25.66 -3.22
C ASP A 42 -16.50 -25.77 -2.59
N PRO A 43 -17.31 -26.74 -3.06
CA PRO A 43 -18.69 -26.83 -2.65
C PRO A 43 -18.85 -27.58 -1.31
N GLU A 44 -17.83 -28.29 -0.82
CA GLU A 44 -17.79 -28.94 0.50
C GLU A 44 -17.43 -27.93 1.59
N ARG A 45 -16.42 -27.09 1.33
CA ARG A 45 -15.98 -26.05 2.28
C ARG A 45 -16.72 -24.73 2.14
N GLY A 46 -17.45 -24.54 1.04
CA GLY A 46 -18.08 -23.26 0.71
C GLY A 46 -17.07 -22.13 0.53
N SER A 47 -15.86 -22.46 0.07
CA SER A 47 -14.71 -21.56 -0.09
C SER A 47 -14.32 -21.38 -1.56
N GLY A 48 -13.22 -20.68 -1.82
CA GLY A 48 -12.76 -20.36 -3.17
C GLY A 48 -13.06 -18.93 -3.60
N TYR A 49 -12.55 -18.56 -4.76
CA TYR A 49 -12.63 -17.20 -5.29
C TYR A 49 -14.07 -16.69 -5.42
N LEU A 50 -15.01 -17.48 -5.96
CA LEU A 50 -16.40 -17.07 -6.14
C LEU A 50 -17.09 -16.82 -4.79
N ALA A 51 -16.80 -17.65 -3.78
CA ALA A 51 -17.31 -17.45 -2.43
C ALA A 51 -16.77 -16.16 -1.80
N TRP A 52 -15.48 -15.86 -1.99
CA TRP A 52 -14.86 -14.61 -1.53
C TRP A 52 -15.42 -13.37 -2.23
N ARG A 53 -15.57 -13.43 -3.56
CA ARG A 53 -16.14 -12.33 -4.35
C ARG A 53 -17.56 -12.02 -3.95
N LEU A 54 -18.41 -13.05 -3.82
CA LEU A 54 -19.79 -12.89 -3.39
C LEU A 54 -19.89 -12.23 -2.00
N LYS A 55 -19.06 -12.65 -1.02
CA LYS A 55 -18.98 -12.01 0.31
C LYS A 55 -18.58 -10.54 0.21
N THR A 56 -17.64 -10.21 -0.66
CA THR A 56 -17.16 -8.83 -0.86
C THR A 56 -18.27 -7.95 -1.45
N ILE A 57 -19.00 -8.45 -2.44
CA ILE A 57 -20.13 -7.75 -3.07
C ILE A 57 -21.26 -7.55 -2.06
N GLN A 58 -21.62 -8.59 -1.29
CA GLN A 58 -22.63 -8.50 -0.23
C GLN A 58 -22.26 -7.44 0.82
N ARG A 59 -20.98 -7.37 1.22
CA ARG A 59 -20.51 -6.36 2.19
C ARG A 59 -20.64 -4.94 1.63
N LYS A 60 -20.16 -4.70 0.40
CA LYS A 60 -20.29 -3.38 -0.23
C LYS A 60 -21.74 -2.95 -0.38
N ALA A 61 -22.61 -3.87 -0.79
CA ALA A 61 -24.05 -3.60 -0.91
C ALA A 61 -24.74 -3.32 0.44
N ALA A 62 -24.18 -3.80 1.56
CA ALA A 62 -24.68 -3.48 2.91
C ALA A 62 -24.17 -2.12 3.41
N GLU A 63 -22.93 -1.75 3.07
CA GLU A 63 -22.34 -0.43 3.38
C GLU A 63 -23.05 0.70 2.63
N GLU A 64 -23.43 0.48 1.36
CA GLU A 64 -24.18 1.44 0.54
C GLU A 64 -25.64 1.64 0.99
N ARG A 65 -26.19 0.71 1.79
CA ARG A 65 -27.60 0.77 2.24
C ARG A 65 -27.81 1.52 3.56
N GLY A 66 -26.74 1.86 4.30
CA GLY A 66 -26.83 2.59 5.58
C GLY A 66 -27.61 1.83 6.69
N PRO A 67 -27.42 2.18 7.98
CA PRO A 67 -28.16 1.54 9.05
C PRO A 67 -29.58 2.12 9.14
N ALA A 68 -30.58 1.24 8.99
CA ALA A 68 -31.93 1.52 9.44
C ALA A 68 -31.93 1.74 10.97
N VAL A 69 -32.57 2.83 11.38
CA VAL A 69 -32.75 3.32 12.74
C VAL A 69 -33.04 2.22 13.76
N SER A 70 -32.25 2.16 14.83
CA SER A 70 -32.76 1.79 16.16
C SER A 70 -32.05 2.63 17.24
N ARG A 71 -32.81 3.55 17.83
CA ARG A 71 -32.41 4.39 18.97
C ARG A 71 -32.19 3.54 20.23
N SER A 72 -31.12 3.84 20.98
CA SER A 72 -31.21 3.91 22.45
C SER A 72 -30.13 4.86 23.00
N PRO A 73 -30.44 5.71 24.01
CA PRO A 73 -29.51 6.67 24.59
C PRO A 73 -28.88 6.17 25.90
N LYS A 74 -27.56 6.37 26.08
CA LYS A 74 -26.80 6.39 27.36
C LYS A 74 -25.37 6.84 27.04
N VAL A 75 -25.01 8.11 27.29
CA VAL A 75 -24.42 8.68 28.52
C VAL A 75 -22.98 8.20 28.78
N GLY A 76 -22.02 9.15 28.76
CA GLY A 76 -20.71 9.07 29.42
C GLY A 76 -19.48 9.34 28.54
N GLY A 77 -18.76 10.46 28.77
CA GLY A 77 -17.53 10.90 28.07
C GLY A 77 -16.24 10.12 28.45
N PRO A 78 -15.00 10.69 28.40
CA PRO A 78 -14.52 12.02 28.00
C PRO A 78 -13.65 12.01 26.72
N GLY A 79 -13.72 13.11 25.95
CA GLY A 79 -12.87 13.32 24.78
C GLY A 79 -11.40 13.49 25.16
N HIS A 80 -10.55 12.60 24.65
CA HIS A 80 -9.10 12.78 24.64
C HIS A 80 -8.61 12.96 23.20
N GLY A 81 -8.32 14.23 22.90
CA GLY A 81 -7.08 14.68 22.28
C GLY A 81 -6.50 13.88 21.12
N ARG A 82 -6.63 14.49 19.93
CA ARG A 82 -5.63 14.64 18.86
C ARG A 82 -4.54 13.56 18.73
N THR A 83 -4.45 13.01 17.52
CA THR A 83 -3.16 12.73 16.90
C THR A 83 -3.02 13.63 15.66
N ARG A 84 -2.30 14.75 15.84
CA ARG A 84 -1.63 15.45 14.73
C ARG A 84 -0.55 14.50 14.18
N PRO A 85 -0.26 14.58 12.88
CA PRO A 85 1.12 14.56 12.42
C PRO A 85 1.50 16.00 12.08
N PHE A 86 2.53 16.49 12.76
CA PHE A 86 3.30 17.67 12.36
C PHE A 86 4.59 17.08 11.79
N THR A 87 4.90 17.31 10.52
CA THR A 87 5.96 18.27 10.18
C THR A 87 5.58 19.10 8.97
N ALA A 88 5.48 20.41 9.21
CA ALA A 88 5.60 21.53 8.29
C ALA A 88 5.38 21.26 6.78
N ASP A 89 4.16 21.51 6.31
CA ASP A 89 4.00 22.33 5.12
C ASP A 89 2.70 23.13 5.25
N GLN A 90 2.68 24.37 4.79
CA GLN A 90 1.54 25.27 4.94
C GLN A 90 0.26 24.60 4.42
N VAL A 91 -0.76 24.43 5.27
CA VAL A 91 -2.13 24.28 4.76
C VAL A 91 -2.44 25.61 4.11
N LEU A 92 -2.19 25.69 2.80
CA LEU A 92 -2.48 26.87 2.02
C LEU A 92 -3.96 27.14 2.16
N THR A 93 -4.28 28.39 2.44
CA THR A 93 -5.64 28.89 2.43
C THR A 93 -6.21 28.78 1.02
N ASP A 94 -7.54 28.71 0.91
CA ASP A 94 -8.22 28.69 -0.40
C ASP A 94 -7.80 29.90 -1.25
N GLU A 95 -7.53 31.05 -0.63
CA GLU A 95 -7.02 32.26 -1.28
C GLU A 95 -5.62 32.05 -1.91
N GLU A 96 -4.72 31.36 -1.23
CA GLU A 96 -3.36 31.07 -1.73
C GLU A 96 -3.41 30.08 -2.90
N VAL A 97 -4.30 29.09 -2.86
CA VAL A 97 -4.52 28.13 -3.95
C VAL A 97 -5.07 28.84 -5.18
N GLU A 98 -6.11 29.66 -5.04
CA GLU A 98 -6.68 30.44 -6.14
C GLU A 98 -5.65 31.41 -6.73
N SER A 99 -4.84 32.06 -5.89
CA SER A 99 -3.75 32.93 -6.35
C SER A 99 -2.71 32.17 -7.18
N ALA A 100 -2.36 30.95 -6.78
CA ALA A 100 -1.40 30.10 -7.49
C ALA A 100 -1.96 29.64 -8.85
N ILE A 101 -3.24 29.27 -8.89
CA ILE A 101 -3.95 28.90 -10.13
C ILE A 101 -4.00 30.10 -11.08
N ALA A 102 -4.29 31.30 -10.58
CA ALA A 102 -4.30 32.52 -11.40
C ALA A 102 -2.93 32.80 -12.04
N VAL A 103 -1.84 32.61 -11.29
CA VAL A 103 -0.47 32.74 -11.82
C VAL A 103 -0.21 31.72 -12.94
N LEU A 104 -0.61 30.45 -12.74
CA LEU A 104 -0.42 29.36 -13.71
C LEU A 104 -1.11 29.62 -15.05
N ARG A 105 -2.17 30.43 -15.10
CA ARG A 105 -2.82 30.81 -16.36
C ARG A 105 -1.93 31.63 -17.28
N HIS A 106 -0.99 32.40 -16.74
CA HIS A 106 -0.25 33.40 -17.52
C HIS A 106 1.27 33.27 -17.47
N THR A 107 1.83 32.59 -16.47
CA THR A 107 3.29 32.41 -16.39
C THR A 107 3.81 31.46 -17.48
N ALA A 108 5.01 31.76 -17.99
CA ALA A 108 5.81 30.89 -18.84
C ALA A 108 7.14 30.48 -18.18
N ASP A 109 7.41 30.97 -16.96
CA ASP A 109 8.61 30.63 -16.22
C ASP A 109 8.49 29.21 -15.65
N GLU A 110 9.30 28.30 -16.16
CA GLU A 110 9.23 26.87 -15.86
C GLU A 110 9.43 26.59 -14.36
N TYR A 111 10.31 27.35 -13.71
CA TYR A 111 10.54 27.23 -12.27
C TYR A 111 9.28 27.60 -11.47
N THR A 112 8.70 28.77 -11.76
CA THR A 112 7.43 29.22 -11.14
C THR A 112 6.30 28.25 -11.43
N ILE A 113 6.21 27.72 -12.66
CA ILE A 113 5.20 26.70 -13.02
C ILE A 113 5.36 25.49 -12.11
N ARG A 114 6.57 24.92 -12.02
CA ARG A 114 6.85 23.73 -11.20
C ARG A 114 6.50 23.97 -9.73
N GLU A 115 6.92 25.09 -9.15
CA GLU A 115 6.64 25.43 -7.75
C GLU A 115 5.14 25.63 -7.48
N LYS A 116 4.44 26.40 -8.33
CA LYS A 116 2.99 26.59 -8.18
C LYS A 116 2.20 25.30 -8.41
N MET A 117 2.67 24.42 -9.28
CA MET A 117 2.07 23.09 -9.51
C MET A 117 2.25 22.15 -8.31
N LYS A 118 3.37 22.23 -7.56
CA LYS A 118 3.57 21.48 -6.30
C LYS A 118 2.62 21.97 -5.21
N VAL A 119 2.58 23.27 -5.00
CA VAL A 119 1.74 23.97 -4.01
C VAL A 119 0.25 23.68 -4.21
N THR A 120 -0.20 23.53 -5.46
CA THR A 120 -1.61 23.25 -5.81
C THR A 120 -1.93 21.75 -5.92
N PHE A 121 -0.99 20.86 -5.59
CA PHE A 121 -1.14 19.42 -5.72
C PHE A 121 -2.40 18.88 -5.04
N SER A 122 -2.60 19.20 -3.75
CA SER A 122 -3.72 18.68 -2.97
C SER A 122 -5.09 19.05 -3.56
N TYR A 123 -5.24 20.30 -4.01
CA TYR A 123 -6.46 20.79 -4.66
C TYR A 123 -6.74 20.01 -5.94
N ARG A 124 -5.73 19.91 -6.81
CA ARG A 124 -5.88 19.24 -8.10
C ARG A 124 -6.09 17.74 -7.94
N HIS A 125 -5.41 17.10 -7.00
CA HIS A 125 -5.60 15.69 -6.69
C HIS A 125 -7.03 15.41 -6.23
N ALA A 126 -7.62 16.28 -5.41
CA ALA A 126 -9.04 16.19 -5.04
C ALA A 126 -9.94 16.32 -6.28
N MET A 127 -9.63 17.26 -7.17
CA MET A 127 -10.42 17.50 -8.40
C MET A 127 -10.35 16.35 -9.41
N VAL A 128 -9.19 15.70 -9.57
CA VAL A 128 -9.02 14.52 -10.42
C VAL A 128 -9.89 13.34 -9.94
N ASN A 129 -10.09 13.23 -8.63
CA ASN A 129 -10.90 12.18 -8.01
C ASN A 129 -12.40 12.55 -7.88
N ASP A 130 -12.79 13.75 -8.31
CA ASP A 130 -14.17 14.21 -8.35
C ASP A 130 -14.77 13.91 -9.74
N ASN A 131 -15.78 13.03 -9.79
CA ASN A 131 -16.40 12.60 -11.06
C ASN A 131 -16.96 13.78 -11.88
N ASP A 132 -17.46 14.83 -11.22
CA ASP A 132 -18.10 15.95 -11.91
C ASP A 132 -17.06 16.98 -12.39
N LYS A 133 -15.91 17.08 -11.70
CA LYS A 133 -14.87 18.10 -11.97
C LYS A 133 -13.63 17.58 -12.68
N SER A 134 -13.44 16.26 -12.73
CA SER A 134 -12.24 15.64 -13.33
C SER A 134 -12.01 16.06 -14.79
N ALA A 135 -13.08 16.29 -15.56
CA ALA A 135 -13.00 16.77 -16.93
C ALA A 135 -12.42 18.19 -17.07
N GLU A 136 -12.49 19.00 -16.01
CA GLU A 136 -12.05 20.39 -16.00
C GLU A 136 -10.56 20.54 -15.63
N VAL A 137 -9.87 19.47 -15.24
CA VAL A 137 -8.47 19.50 -14.75
C VAL A 137 -7.52 20.21 -15.69
N PHE A 138 -7.54 19.89 -16.98
CA PHE A 138 -6.67 20.54 -17.96
C PHE A 138 -7.08 21.98 -18.27
N SER A 139 -8.32 22.37 -17.99
CA SER A 139 -8.79 23.76 -18.16
C SER A 139 -8.35 24.65 -16.99
N VAL A 140 -8.37 24.12 -15.76
CA VAL A 140 -7.91 24.82 -14.56
C VAL A 140 -6.38 24.84 -14.50
N PHE A 141 -5.72 23.77 -14.95
CA PHE A 141 -4.27 23.61 -14.95
C PHE A 141 -3.73 23.39 -16.38
N PRO A 142 -3.73 24.45 -17.22
CA PRO A 142 -3.35 24.33 -18.62
C PRO A 142 -1.89 23.92 -18.84
N ARG A 143 -1.02 24.13 -17.84
CA ARG A 143 0.42 23.85 -17.95
C ARG A 143 0.76 22.37 -18.13
N PHE A 144 -0.17 21.46 -17.82
CA PHE A 144 0.01 20.05 -18.18
C PHE A 144 0.14 19.81 -19.68
N LEU A 145 -0.42 20.70 -20.51
CA LEU A 145 -0.44 20.53 -21.96
C LEU A 145 0.85 20.98 -22.64
N ASP A 146 1.63 21.85 -22.00
CA ASP A 146 2.80 22.51 -22.61
C ASP A 146 4.10 22.38 -21.80
N THR A 147 4.04 21.97 -20.53
CA THR A 147 5.21 21.87 -19.66
C THR A 147 5.49 20.39 -19.33
N PRO A 148 6.54 19.79 -19.93
CA PRO A 148 6.86 18.37 -19.73
C PRO A 148 7.32 18.07 -18.29
N GLY A 149 7.00 16.86 -17.82
CA GLY A 149 7.41 16.36 -16.50
C GLY A 149 6.52 16.77 -15.33
N LEU A 150 5.45 17.55 -15.55
CA LEU A 150 4.50 17.90 -14.48
C LEU A 150 3.68 16.70 -13.98
N ILE A 151 3.32 15.75 -14.87
CA ILE A 151 2.63 14.52 -14.47
C ILE A 151 3.54 13.67 -13.57
N GLU A 152 4.82 13.58 -13.90
CA GLU A 152 5.79 12.85 -13.10
C GLU A 152 6.03 13.53 -11.74
N GLN A 153 6.15 14.86 -11.71
CA GLN A 153 6.21 15.62 -10.47
C GLN A 153 5.04 15.27 -9.54
N ASP A 154 3.85 15.18 -10.10
CA ASP A 154 2.64 14.85 -9.38
C ASP A 154 2.57 13.43 -8.87
N PHE A 155 2.99 12.50 -9.71
CA PHE A 155 3.12 11.11 -9.32
C PHE A 155 4.10 11.01 -8.13
N ARG A 156 5.22 11.74 -8.16
CA ARG A 156 6.19 11.77 -7.05
C ARG A 156 5.59 12.36 -5.76
N LEU A 157 4.75 13.38 -5.86
CA LEU A 157 4.03 13.97 -4.72
C LEU A 157 2.95 13.03 -4.16
N MET A 158 2.25 12.29 -5.01
CA MET A 158 1.20 11.36 -4.60
C MET A 158 1.71 10.19 -3.74
N PHE A 159 2.92 9.72 -4.02
CA PHE A 159 3.50 8.56 -3.36
C PHE A 159 4.55 8.92 -2.30
N ASP A 160 4.60 10.18 -1.84
CA ASP A 160 5.64 10.71 -0.95
C ASP A 160 7.07 10.27 -1.36
N LEU A 161 7.27 10.07 -2.66
CA LEU A 161 8.55 9.61 -3.21
C LEU A 161 9.64 10.64 -2.94
N LEU A 162 9.28 11.92 -2.79
CA LEU A 162 10.23 12.96 -2.42
C LEU A 162 10.72 12.83 -0.97
N ASP A 163 9.91 12.42 0.00
CA ASP A 163 10.41 12.17 1.36
C ASP A 163 11.22 10.87 1.42
N LEU A 164 10.80 9.83 0.67
CA LEU A 164 11.56 8.58 0.57
C LEU A 164 12.91 8.77 -0.16
N MET A 165 12.92 9.55 -1.24
CA MET A 165 14.12 9.85 -2.03
C MET A 165 15.01 10.89 -1.34
N ARG A 166 14.46 11.91 -0.66
CA ARG A 166 15.28 12.87 0.12
C ARG A 166 16.01 12.16 1.26
N ASN A 167 15.41 11.15 1.87
CA ASN A 167 16.08 10.28 2.84
C ASN A 167 17.15 9.38 2.22
N ALA A 168 17.05 9.06 0.93
CA ALA A 168 18.05 8.28 0.19
C ALA A 168 19.19 9.16 -0.37
N GLU A 169 18.89 10.40 -0.74
CA GLU A 169 19.83 11.35 -1.38
C GLU A 169 20.64 12.17 -0.37
N THR A 170 20.24 12.25 0.92
CA THR A 170 21.09 12.82 1.99
C THR A 170 22.27 11.93 2.40
N SER A 171 22.42 10.75 1.79
CA SER A 171 23.57 9.87 2.04
C SER A 171 24.78 10.25 1.18
N THR A 172 25.19 11.52 1.22
CA THR A 172 26.59 11.85 1.00
C THR A 172 27.37 11.38 2.24
N GLU A 173 28.05 10.25 2.08
CA GLU A 173 29.12 9.73 2.96
C GLU A 173 28.77 9.17 4.34
N VAL A 174 27.54 8.68 4.57
CA VAL A 174 27.32 7.80 5.73
C VAL A 174 26.79 6.45 5.27
N GLU A 175 27.58 5.45 5.63
CA GLU A 175 27.44 3.99 5.61
C GLU A 175 26.09 3.48 6.15
N ASN A 176 24.97 3.92 5.58
CA ASN A 176 23.59 3.56 5.94
C ASN A 176 22.75 3.62 4.65
N GLY A 177 22.85 2.64 3.74
CA GLY A 177 22.28 1.31 3.96
C GLY A 177 20.88 1.13 3.36
N TRP A 178 20.46 1.98 2.41
CA TRP A 178 19.31 1.73 1.55
C TRP A 178 19.78 1.73 0.12
N ASP A 179 19.79 0.56 -0.52
CA ASP A 179 20.11 0.43 -1.93
C ASP A 179 18.86 0.70 -2.81
N SER A 180 19.09 0.87 -4.11
CA SER A 180 18.02 1.09 -5.10
C SER A 180 16.97 -0.03 -5.09
N ASP A 181 17.38 -1.26 -4.74
CA ASP A 181 16.50 -2.43 -4.71
C ASP A 181 15.54 -2.36 -3.53
N MET A 182 16.01 -1.95 -2.36
CA MET A 182 15.19 -1.73 -1.16
C MET A 182 14.19 -0.58 -1.36
N SER A 183 14.61 0.51 -2.02
CA SER A 183 13.67 1.58 -2.41
C SER A 183 12.61 1.08 -3.39
N THR A 184 12.98 0.20 -4.33
CA THR A 184 12.05 -0.43 -5.28
C THR A 184 11.06 -1.35 -4.58
N ILE A 185 11.50 -2.13 -3.59
CA ILE A 185 10.64 -3.00 -2.78
C ILE A 185 9.65 -2.19 -1.94
N ILE A 186 10.09 -1.08 -1.34
CA ILE A 186 9.20 -0.18 -0.57
C ILE A 186 8.18 0.46 -1.50
N LEU A 187 8.58 0.91 -2.68
CA LEU A 187 7.66 1.46 -3.69
C LEU A 187 6.63 0.41 -4.11
N LEU A 188 7.05 -0.82 -4.40
CA LEU A 188 6.14 -1.92 -4.69
C LEU A 188 5.16 -2.16 -3.53
N LEU A 189 5.62 -2.15 -2.28
CA LEU A 189 4.76 -2.33 -1.11
C LEU A 189 3.71 -1.21 -0.98
N HIS A 190 4.05 0.03 -1.35
CA HIS A 190 3.11 1.17 -1.37
C HIS A 190 2.11 1.11 -2.52
N LEU A 191 2.53 0.59 -3.68
CA LEU A 191 1.69 0.44 -4.87
C LEU A 191 0.76 -0.78 -4.79
N LEU A 192 1.11 -1.78 -3.98
CA LEU A 192 0.23 -2.92 -3.75
C LEU A 192 -1.01 -2.45 -2.95
N PRO A 193 -2.23 -2.76 -3.42
CA PRO A 193 -3.42 -2.46 -2.64
C PRO A 193 -3.30 -3.16 -1.28
N PRO A 194 -3.69 -2.50 -0.17
CA PRO A 194 -3.56 -3.08 1.15
C PRO A 194 -4.27 -4.42 1.15
N SER A 195 -3.50 -5.49 1.43
CA SER A 195 -4.03 -6.86 1.46
C SER A 195 -5.29 -6.88 2.32
N ALA A 196 -6.32 -7.59 1.85
CA ALA A 196 -7.65 -7.56 2.43
C ALA A 196 -7.59 -7.82 3.93
N GLN A 197 -7.76 -6.75 4.73
CA GLN A 197 -7.67 -6.85 6.17
C GLN A 197 -8.76 -7.80 6.69
N GLY A 198 -8.32 -8.89 7.29
CA GLY A 198 -9.17 -9.75 8.10
C GLY A 198 -9.79 -8.98 9.27
N ARG A 199 -10.77 -9.61 9.91
CA ARG A 199 -11.76 -9.02 10.84
C ARG A 199 -11.23 -8.38 12.14
N LYS A 200 -9.93 -8.13 12.29
CA LYS A 200 -9.36 -7.51 13.49
C LYS A 200 -8.38 -6.39 13.10
N ARG A 201 -8.77 -5.15 13.38
CA ARG A 201 -7.85 -3.99 13.46
C ARG A 201 -7.36 -3.86 14.91
N PRO A 202 -6.14 -3.35 15.11
CA PRO A 202 -5.96 -1.90 15.18
C PRO A 202 -5.40 -1.36 13.86
N GLY A 203 -5.33 -0.03 13.74
CA GLY A 203 -5.17 0.70 12.47
C GLY A 203 -4.01 0.25 11.58
N LYS A 204 -4.08 0.69 10.31
CA LYS A 204 -2.92 0.64 9.41
C LYS A 204 -1.78 1.36 10.12
N ILE A 205 -0.66 0.67 10.35
CA ILE A 205 0.57 1.36 10.67
C ILE A 205 0.91 2.25 9.47
N SER A 206 1.17 3.55 9.68
CA SER A 206 1.57 4.42 8.56
C SER A 206 2.92 3.93 8.03
N ALA A 207 3.23 4.24 6.77
CA ALA A 207 4.55 3.94 6.21
C ALA A 207 5.67 4.47 7.11
N SER A 208 5.50 5.70 7.61
CA SER A 208 6.41 6.33 8.57
C SER A 208 6.59 5.54 9.88
N HIS A 209 5.52 4.97 10.45
CA HIS A 209 5.64 4.11 11.63
C HIS A 209 6.15 2.71 11.28
N ALA A 210 5.88 2.20 10.08
CA ALA A 210 6.30 0.86 9.66
C ALA A 210 7.83 0.77 9.53
N VAL A 211 8.49 1.87 9.19
CA VAL A 211 9.96 1.99 9.14
C VAL A 211 10.60 1.63 10.48
N ASP A 212 9.99 2.04 11.60
CA ASP A 212 10.53 1.76 12.95
C ASP A 212 10.43 0.29 13.36
N HIS A 213 9.53 -0.47 12.71
CA HIS A 213 9.34 -1.90 12.93
C HIS A 213 10.02 -2.76 11.85
N LEU A 214 10.67 -2.13 10.86
CA LEU A 214 11.39 -2.86 9.82
C LEU A 214 12.66 -3.45 10.44
N ILE A 215 12.78 -4.77 10.42
CA ILE A 215 14.00 -5.46 10.82
C ILE A 215 15.08 -5.13 9.77
N LYS A 216 16.03 -4.26 10.13
CA LYS A 216 17.23 -4.02 9.33
C LYS A 216 18.17 -5.21 9.47
N PHE A 217 18.19 -6.08 8.46
CA PHE A 217 19.29 -7.02 8.30
C PHE A 217 20.53 -6.23 7.91
N GLN A 218 21.42 -6.01 8.87
CA GLN A 218 22.78 -5.61 8.52
C GLN A 218 23.43 -6.78 7.80
N LYS A 219 23.84 -6.57 6.56
CA LYS A 219 24.75 -7.48 5.87
C LYS A 219 26.13 -7.29 6.49
N THR A 220 26.32 -7.77 7.72
CA THR A 220 27.66 -7.86 8.32
C THR A 220 28.42 -8.94 7.57
N GLY A 221 29.27 -8.48 6.66
CA GLY A 221 30.21 -9.34 5.94
C GLY A 221 31.24 -9.91 6.90
N THR A 222 30.99 -11.11 7.40
CA THR A 222 31.99 -12.17 7.42
C THR A 222 31.27 -13.45 7.00
N SER A 223 31.86 -14.20 6.07
CA SER A 223 31.24 -15.49 5.71
C SER A 223 31.16 -16.36 6.96
N VAL A 224 30.16 -17.23 7.05
CA VAL A 224 30.02 -18.19 8.17
C VAL A 224 31.35 -18.92 8.42
N GLN A 225 32.10 -19.21 7.36
CA GLN A 225 33.42 -19.81 7.43
C GLN A 225 34.44 -18.93 8.18
N GLN A 226 34.48 -17.64 7.89
CA GLN A 226 35.40 -16.68 8.50
C GLN A 226 35.11 -16.46 10.01
N HIS A 227 33.84 -16.54 10.41
CA HIS A 227 33.43 -16.53 11.81
C HIS A 227 33.87 -17.82 12.55
N LEU A 228 33.73 -18.99 11.90
CA LEU A 228 34.19 -20.27 12.43
C LEU A 228 35.72 -20.33 12.56
N ASP A 229 36.44 -19.77 11.59
CA ASP A 229 37.91 -19.67 11.63
C ASP A 229 38.38 -18.74 12.76
N THR A 230 37.64 -17.66 13.03
CA THR A 230 37.91 -16.74 14.15
C THR A 230 37.70 -17.44 15.50
N ILE A 231 36.67 -18.27 15.63
CA ILE A 231 36.42 -19.09 16.83
C ILE A 231 37.50 -20.17 16.98
N SER A 232 37.93 -20.79 15.87
CA SER A 232 39.01 -21.78 15.86
C SER A 232 40.36 -21.17 16.26
N LEU A 233 40.64 -19.91 15.89
CA LEU A 233 41.85 -19.19 16.27
C LEU A 233 41.79 -18.66 17.71
N ALA A 234 40.59 -18.40 18.25
CA ALA A 234 40.38 -17.97 19.62
C ALA A 234 40.46 -19.12 20.67
N VAL A 235 40.54 -20.37 20.21
CA VAL A 235 40.63 -21.58 21.06
C VAL A 235 41.97 -22.25 20.75
N ARG A 236 43.11 -21.87 21.36
CA ARG A 236 43.65 -22.33 22.68
C ARG A 236 45.14 -21.92 22.78
N PRO A 237 45.79 -21.82 23.97
CA PRO A 237 45.80 -22.86 24.99
C PRO A 237 45.59 -22.37 26.43
N GLY A 238 44.83 -23.13 27.21
CA GLY A 238 44.77 -22.88 28.65
C GLY A 238 43.55 -23.40 29.38
N TRP A 239 42.98 -24.55 29.01
CA TRP A 239 42.28 -25.39 29.99
C TRP A 239 42.60 -26.84 29.67
N THR A 240 43.35 -27.40 30.61
CA THR A 240 43.75 -28.79 30.77
C THR A 240 42.56 -29.73 30.76
N ASP A 241 42.74 -30.81 30.01
CA ASP A 241 42.51 -32.20 30.40
C ASP A 241 41.25 -32.53 31.23
N TYR A 242 40.29 -33.18 30.58
CA TYR A 242 39.50 -34.26 31.18
C TYR A 242 39.07 -35.21 30.07
N THR A 243 40.03 -35.97 29.55
CA THR A 243 39.74 -37.30 29.00
C THR A 243 40.63 -38.32 29.67
N GLU A 244 40.32 -38.63 30.92
CA GLU A 244 40.63 -39.95 31.50
C GLU A 244 39.71 -40.20 32.70
N LEU A 245 38.60 -40.90 32.44
CA LEU A 245 38.07 -41.95 33.31
C LEU A 245 37.23 -42.86 32.40
N ARG A 246 37.90 -43.80 31.75
CA ARG A 246 37.30 -45.10 31.44
C ARG A 246 37.54 -45.98 32.67
N LEU A 247 36.46 -46.47 33.27
CA LEU A 247 36.19 -47.88 33.56
C LEU A 247 34.72 -48.02 33.95
#